data_AF-A0A379SLG9-F1
#
_entry.id   AF-A0A379SLG9-F1
#
_cell.length_a   1.000
_cell.length_b   1.000
_cell.length_c   1.000
_cell.angle_alpha   90.00
_cell.angle_beta   90.00
_cell.angle_gamma   90.00
#
_symmetry.space_group_name_H-M   'P 1'
#
loop_
_entity.id
_entity.type
_entity.pdbx_description
1 polymer ?
#
loop_
_entity_poly.entity_id
_entity_poly.type
_entity_poly.pdbx_seq_one_letter_code
_entity_poly.pdbx_strand_id
1 'polypeptide(L)'
;MLAAAETRRIFLRDFPDFPAEKLAGICHAIEAHSFSANIVPTTPEAKIVQDADRLEALGAIGLARVFAVSGALGVALFDADDPFADRRPLNDKQFTLDYFQTKLMKLPLTMQTERGRYLAQGNANFLVSYMAKLSA
;
A
#
# COMPACT_ATOMS: atom_id res chain seq x y z
N MET A 1 2.60 -6.72 -15.32
CA MET A 1 2.52 -7.33 -16.66
C MET A 1 1.12 -7.80 -17.04
N LEU A 2 0.50 -8.83 -16.42
CA LEU A 2 -0.81 -9.34 -16.88
C LEU A 2 -1.93 -8.28 -16.90
N ALA A 3 -2.08 -7.48 -15.83
CA ALA A 3 -3.14 -6.48 -15.74
C ALA A 3 -2.98 -5.31 -16.74
N ALA A 4 -1.74 -4.86 -16.99
CA ALA A 4 -1.47 -3.78 -17.93
C ALA A 4 -1.66 -4.25 -19.38
N ALA A 5 -1.22 -5.47 -19.71
CA ALA A 5 -1.47 -6.08 -21.01
C ALA A 5 -2.98 -6.26 -21.27
N GLU A 6 -3.73 -6.70 -20.27
CA GLU A 6 -5.19 -6.85 -20.38
C GLU A 6 -5.88 -5.49 -20.52
N THR A 7 -5.43 -4.47 -19.78
CA THR A 7 -5.96 -3.10 -19.92
C THR A 7 -5.77 -2.61 -21.36
N ARG A 8 -4.57 -2.77 -21.92
CA ARG A 8 -4.31 -2.41 -23.32
C ARG A 8 -5.26 -3.15 -24.28
N ARG A 9 -5.51 -4.44 -24.04
CA ARG A 9 -6.43 -5.25 -24.86
C ARG A 9 -7.86 -4.72 -24.79
N ILE A 10 -8.35 -4.37 -23.60
CA ILE A 10 -9.69 -3.79 -23.39
C ILE A 10 -9.81 -2.46 -24.12
N PHE A 11 -8.84 -1.56 -23.98
CA PHE A 11 -8.88 -0.26 -24.66
C PHE A 11 -8.92 -0.40 -26.18
N LEU A 12 -8.08 -1.27 -26.75
CA LEU A 12 -8.05 -1.48 -28.21
C LEU A 12 -9.33 -2.12 -28.76
N ARG A 13 -10.03 -2.93 -27.95
CA ARG A 13 -11.25 -3.64 -28.37
C ARG A 13 -12.50 -2.78 -28.17
N ASP A 14 -12.64 -2.18 -27.00
CA ASP A 14 -13.89 -1.58 -26.53
C ASP A 14 -13.89 -0.05 -26.64
N PHE A 15 -12.72 0.58 -26.81
CA PHE A 15 -12.55 2.03 -26.88
C PHE A 15 -11.66 2.45 -28.06
N PRO A 16 -12.07 2.17 -29.31
CA PRO A 16 -11.24 2.39 -30.50
C PRO A 16 -10.87 3.87 -30.73
N ASP A 17 -11.69 4.80 -30.24
CA ASP A 17 -11.45 6.24 -30.35
C ASP A 17 -10.52 6.79 -29.24
N PHE A 18 -10.08 5.93 -28.31
CA PHE A 18 -9.20 6.37 -27.25
C PHE A 18 -7.79 6.65 -27.79
N PRO A 19 -7.16 7.78 -27.42
CA PRO A 19 -5.84 8.15 -27.94
C PRO A 19 -4.76 7.10 -27.60
N ALA A 20 -4.21 6.45 -28.63
CA ALA A 20 -3.28 5.34 -28.47
C ALA A 20 -1.97 5.75 -27.77
N GLU A 21 -1.55 7.01 -27.92
CA GLU A 21 -0.37 7.58 -27.28
C GLU A 21 -0.47 7.62 -25.75
N LYS A 22 -1.69 7.65 -25.19
CA LYS A 22 -1.92 7.65 -23.73
C LYS A 22 -1.83 6.24 -23.12
N LEU A 23 -1.97 5.19 -23.93
CA LEU A 23 -2.01 3.80 -23.45
C LEU A 23 -0.69 3.39 -22.77
N ALA A 24 0.45 3.87 -23.28
CA ALA A 24 1.74 3.57 -22.68
C ALA A 24 1.84 4.09 -21.24
N GLY A 25 1.38 5.32 -21.01
CA GLY A 25 1.34 5.93 -19.67
C GLY A 25 0.38 5.21 -18.72
N ILE A 26 -0.79 4.79 -19.21
CA ILE A 26 -1.77 4.02 -18.43
C ILE A 26 -1.18 2.67 -18.02
N CYS A 27 -0.61 1.94 -18.97
CA CYS A 27 0.00 0.64 -18.70
C CYS A 27 1.11 0.78 -17.65
N HIS A 28 1.98 1.78 -17.80
CA HIS A 28 3.04 2.06 -16.83
C HIS A 28 2.48 2.43 -15.44
N ALA A 29 1.43 3.23 -15.33
CA ALA A 29 0.78 3.51 -14.04
C ALA A 29 0.23 2.22 -13.38
N ILE A 30 -0.38 1.33 -14.17
CA ILE A 30 -0.90 0.03 -13.70
C ILE A 30 0.25 -0.91 -13.30
N GLU A 31 1.42 -0.82 -13.90
CA GLU A 31 2.56 -1.64 -13.48
C GLU A 31 3.27 -1.06 -12.26
N ALA A 32 3.38 0.26 -12.21
CA ALA A 32 4.14 0.96 -11.19
C ALA A 32 3.39 1.14 -9.86
N HIS A 33 2.05 1.09 -9.81
CA HIS A 33 1.34 1.34 -8.55
C HIS A 33 1.65 0.28 -7.47
N SER A 34 1.84 -0.98 -7.86
CA SER A 34 2.05 -2.08 -6.92
C SER A 34 3.36 -1.93 -6.14
N PHE A 35 3.27 -1.94 -4.80
CA PHE A 35 4.45 -1.95 -3.92
C PHE A 35 5.38 -3.12 -4.20
N SER A 36 4.83 -4.32 -4.46
CA SER A 36 5.62 -5.54 -4.66
C SER A 36 6.34 -5.59 -6.01
N ALA A 37 5.84 -4.85 -7.02
CA ALA A 37 6.47 -4.80 -8.34
C ALA A 37 7.79 -4.02 -8.31
N ASN A 38 7.97 -3.12 -7.34
CA ASN A 38 9.17 -2.28 -7.19
C ASN A 38 9.55 -1.51 -8.47
N ILE A 39 8.55 -1.10 -9.25
CA ILE A 39 8.72 -0.31 -10.47
C ILE A 39 8.60 1.17 -10.09
N VAL A 40 9.60 1.97 -10.52
CA VAL A 40 9.62 3.41 -10.24
C VAL A 40 8.62 4.13 -11.14
N PRO A 41 7.67 4.91 -10.59
CA PRO A 41 6.77 5.70 -11.41
C PRO A 41 7.49 6.92 -12.00
N THR A 42 7.54 7.02 -13.33
CA THR A 42 8.20 8.09 -14.08
C THR A 42 7.26 9.24 -14.43
N THR A 43 5.96 8.99 -14.64
CA THR A 43 4.98 10.01 -15.02
C THR A 43 4.26 10.60 -13.80
N PRO A 44 3.75 11.85 -13.87
CA PRO A 44 2.92 12.43 -12.82
C PRO A 44 1.69 11.58 -12.49
N GLU A 45 1.02 11.03 -13.50
CA GLU A 45 -0.16 10.18 -13.34
C GLU A 45 0.18 8.88 -12.61
N ALA A 46 1.29 8.22 -12.97
CA ALA A 46 1.74 7.00 -12.28
C ALA A 46 2.11 7.27 -10.82
N LYS A 47 2.72 8.43 -10.54
CA LYS A 47 3.03 8.87 -9.17
C LYS A 47 1.77 9.10 -8.34
N ILE A 48 0.77 9.77 -8.91
CA ILE A 48 -0.52 10.02 -8.25
C ILE A 48 -1.26 8.71 -7.98
N VAL A 49 -1.34 7.80 -8.97
CA VAL A 49 -1.99 6.50 -8.82
C VAL A 49 -1.28 5.64 -7.76
N GLN A 50 0.06 5.62 -7.77
CA GLN A 50 0.83 4.91 -6.76
C GLN A 50 0.60 5.46 -5.35
N ASP A 51 0.57 6.79 -5.18
CA ASP A 51 0.29 7.40 -3.88
C ASP A 51 -1.14 7.09 -3.41
N ALA A 52 -2.13 7.13 -4.31
CA ALA A 52 -3.51 6.81 -3.99
C ALA A 52 -3.68 5.35 -3.51
N ASP A 53 -3.08 4.39 -4.21
CA ASP A 53 -3.08 2.96 -3.83
C ASP A 53 -2.44 2.76 -2.44
N ARG A 54 -1.30 3.41 -2.19
CA ARG A 54 -0.60 3.31 -0.91
C ARG A 54 -1.36 4.00 0.23
N LEU A 55 -2.08 5.08 -0.04
CA LEU A 55 -2.93 5.74 0.95
C LEU A 55 -4.07 4.85 1.42
N GLU A 56 -4.62 3.99 0.55
CA GLU A 56 -5.64 3.01 0.92
C GLU A 56 -5.11 1.95 1.90
N ALA A 57 -3.80 1.67 1.84
CA ALA A 57 -3.16 0.80 2.82
C ALA A 57 -3.01 1.43 4.21
N LEU A 58 -3.22 2.74 4.34
CA LEU A 58 -3.15 3.46 5.61
C LEU A 58 -4.55 3.83 6.13
N GLY A 59 -4.60 4.30 7.38
CA GLY A 59 -5.84 4.76 8.00
C GLY A 59 -6.79 3.62 8.39
N ALA A 60 -8.07 3.95 8.59
CA ALA A 60 -9.05 3.01 9.13
C ALA A 60 -9.33 1.81 8.23
N ILE A 61 -9.41 2.01 6.91
CA ILE A 61 -9.61 0.93 5.93
C ILE A 61 -8.38 0.03 5.90
N GLY A 62 -7.18 0.61 5.82
CA GLY A 62 -5.92 -0.13 5.87
C GLY A 62 -5.82 -1.02 7.12
N LEU A 63 -6.15 -0.46 8.28
CA LEU A 63 -6.19 -1.18 9.57
C LEU A 63 -7.16 -2.37 9.54
N ALA A 64 -8.41 -2.15 9.09
CA ALA A 64 -9.40 -3.20 8.99
C ALA A 64 -8.97 -4.32 8.02
N ARG A 65 -8.39 -3.94 6.87
CA ARG A 65 -7.89 -4.88 5.87
C ARG A 65 -6.76 -5.74 6.42
N VAL A 66 -5.82 -5.15 7.15
CA VAL A 66 -4.71 -5.88 7.77
C VAL A 66 -5.22 -6.93 8.74
N PHE A 67 -6.15 -6.58 9.64
CA PHE A 67 -6.71 -7.56 10.57
C PHE A 67 -7.54 -8.64 9.88
N ALA A 68 -8.34 -8.29 8.88
CA ALA A 68 -9.13 -9.26 8.11
C ALA A 68 -8.23 -10.28 7.38
N VAL A 69 -7.16 -9.79 6.72
CA VAL A 69 -6.20 -10.66 6.02
C VAL A 69 -5.40 -11.51 7.00
N SER A 70 -4.89 -10.93 8.09
CA SER A 70 -4.16 -11.70 9.11
C SER A 70 -5.03 -12.77 9.75
N GLY A 71 -6.29 -12.46 10.08
CA GLY A 71 -7.24 -13.44 10.61
C GLY A 71 -7.51 -14.58 9.63
N ALA A 72 -7.69 -14.27 8.35
CA ALA A 72 -7.88 -15.28 7.30
C ALA A 72 -6.63 -16.16 7.09
N LEU A 73 -5.43 -15.61 7.29
CA LEU A 73 -4.16 -16.33 7.19
C LEU A 73 -3.75 -17.05 8.49
N GLY A 74 -4.53 -16.92 9.57
CA GLY A 74 -4.20 -17.49 10.88
C GLY A 74 -2.95 -16.88 11.52
N VAL A 75 -2.59 -15.65 11.15
CA VAL A 75 -1.45 -14.92 11.71
C VAL A 75 -1.84 -14.33 13.06
N ALA A 76 -0.99 -14.48 14.07
CA ALA A 76 -1.25 -13.93 15.39
C ALA A 76 -1.23 -12.40 15.34
N LEU A 77 -2.08 -11.75 16.16
CA LEU A 77 -2.13 -10.28 16.18
C LEU A 77 -0.81 -9.68 16.67
N PHE A 78 -0.24 -10.25 17.73
CA PHE A 78 1.02 -9.84 18.33
C PHE A 78 1.66 -10.99 19.11
N ASP A 79 2.93 -10.82 19.44
CA ASP A 79 3.64 -11.68 20.37
C ASP A 79 3.22 -11.34 21.80
N ALA A 80 2.85 -12.34 22.61
CA ALA A 80 2.30 -12.13 23.94
C ALA A 80 3.32 -11.54 24.94
N ASP A 81 4.61 -11.83 24.76
CA ASP A 81 5.69 -11.38 25.64
C ASP A 81 6.32 -10.07 25.14
N ASP A 82 6.29 -9.82 23.83
CA ASP A 82 6.82 -8.61 23.20
C ASP A 82 5.94 -8.11 22.03
N PRO A 83 4.80 -7.45 22.32
CA PRO A 83 3.84 -7.03 21.29
C PRO A 83 4.40 -6.02 20.28
N PHE A 84 5.44 -5.28 20.65
CA PHE A 84 6.05 -4.23 19.83
C PHE A 84 7.41 -4.60 19.25
N ALA A 85 7.91 -5.81 19.53
CA ALA A 85 9.21 -6.28 19.08
C ALA A 85 10.38 -5.39 19.57
N ASP A 86 10.32 -4.90 20.81
CA ASP A 86 11.39 -4.07 21.39
C ASP A 86 12.67 -4.89 21.66
N ARG A 87 12.52 -6.21 21.88
CA ARG A 87 13.60 -7.12 22.28
C ARG A 87 13.86 -8.23 21.26
N ARG A 88 13.09 -8.27 20.16
CA ARG A 88 13.19 -9.27 19.09
C ARG A 88 13.16 -8.61 17.70
N PRO A 89 13.66 -9.28 16.65
CA PRO A 89 13.45 -8.78 15.29
C PRO A 89 11.96 -8.82 14.89
N LEU A 90 11.57 -7.89 14.03
CA LEU A 90 10.24 -7.85 13.43
C LEU A 90 10.02 -9.06 12.50
N ASN A 91 8.90 -9.74 12.68
CA ASN A 91 8.44 -10.87 11.89
C ASN A 91 6.98 -10.66 11.45
N ASP A 92 6.81 -9.95 10.34
CA ASP A 92 5.51 -9.62 9.75
C ASP A 92 4.74 -10.80 9.16
N LYS A 93 5.37 -11.98 9.06
CA LYS A 93 4.71 -13.24 8.69
C LYS A 93 4.04 -13.93 9.87
N GLN A 94 4.53 -13.66 11.08
CA GLN A 94 4.05 -14.32 12.30
C GLN A 94 3.16 -13.39 13.13
N PHE A 95 3.43 -12.09 13.10
CA PHE A 95 2.72 -11.10 13.90
C PHE A 95 2.21 -9.94 13.05
N THR A 96 0.90 -9.70 13.14
CA THR A 96 0.23 -8.61 12.43
C THR A 96 0.76 -7.24 12.85
N LEU A 97 1.05 -7.04 14.15
CA LEU A 97 1.56 -5.78 14.68
C LEU A 97 2.93 -5.40 14.10
N ASP A 98 3.78 -6.38 13.85
CA ASP A 98 5.09 -6.15 13.24
C ASP A 98 4.96 -5.61 11.81
N TYR A 99 3.94 -6.05 11.06
CA TYR A 99 3.64 -5.55 9.71
C TYR A 99 3.39 -4.03 9.69
N PHE A 100 2.78 -3.49 10.75
CA PHE A 100 2.57 -2.04 10.86
C PHE A 100 3.91 -1.32 10.89
N GLN A 101 4.86 -1.81 11.70
CA GLN A 101 6.17 -1.18 11.85
C GLN A 101 7.09 -1.41 10.63
N THR A 102 7.09 -2.61 10.06
CA THR A 102 7.98 -2.94 8.93
C THR A 102 7.58 -2.18 7.67
N LYS A 103 6.27 -2.07 7.39
CA LYS A 103 5.76 -1.59 6.11
C LYS A 103 4.93 -0.31 6.23
N LEU A 104 3.84 -0.33 7.00
CA LEU A 104 2.87 0.77 6.99
C LEU A 104 3.47 2.09 7.50
N MET A 105 4.27 2.04 8.57
CA MET A 105 4.93 3.23 9.12
C MET A 105 5.98 3.84 8.18
N LYS A 106 6.50 3.08 7.22
CA LYS A 106 7.46 3.56 6.22
C LYS A 106 6.78 4.09 4.96
N LEU A 107 5.50 3.80 4.74
CA LEU A 107 4.78 4.23 3.55
C LEU A 107 4.81 5.75 3.32
N PRO A 108 4.61 6.62 4.33
CA PRO A 108 4.67 8.07 4.13
C PRO A 108 5.99 8.54 3.50
N LEU A 109 7.12 7.93 3.89
CA LEU A 109 8.44 8.28 3.36
C LEU A 109 8.63 7.87 1.90
N THR A 110 7.88 6.87 1.44
CA THR A 110 7.96 6.35 0.07
C THR A 110 7.01 7.05 -0.90
N MET A 111 6.11 7.91 -0.42
CA MET A 111 5.17 8.67 -1.25
C MET A 111 5.91 9.55 -2.27
N GLN A 112 5.36 9.63 -3.48
CA GLN A 112 5.94 10.32 -4.63
C GLN A 112 5.61 11.80 -4.64
N THR A 113 4.42 12.18 -4.17
CA THR A 113 3.92 13.55 -4.16
C THR A 113 3.96 14.16 -2.76
N GLU A 114 4.13 15.48 -2.67
CA GLU A 114 4.09 16.19 -1.40
C GLU A 114 2.72 16.07 -0.72
N ARG A 115 1.64 16.17 -1.50
CA ARG A 115 0.28 16.04 -0.98
C ARG A 115 -0.02 14.62 -0.52
N GLY A 116 0.40 13.62 -1.28
CA GLY A 116 0.30 12.21 -0.89
C GLY A 116 1.04 11.94 0.42
N ARG A 117 2.26 12.45 0.56
CA ARG A 117 3.04 12.37 1.81
C ARG A 117 2.33 13.00 3.00
N TYR A 118 1.78 14.20 2.83
CA TYR A 118 1.02 14.88 3.88
C TYR A 118 -0.18 14.06 4.35
N LEU A 119 -0.98 13.53 3.42
CA LEU A 119 -2.14 12.70 3.75
C LEU A 119 -1.72 11.38 4.40
N ALA A 120 -0.64 10.77 3.89
CA ALA A 120 -0.10 9.52 4.41
C ALA A 120 0.37 9.68 5.85
N GLN A 121 1.00 10.81 6.19
CA GLN A 121 1.42 11.10 7.55
C GLN A 121 0.22 11.19 8.49
N GLY A 122 -0.85 11.86 8.08
CA GLY A 122 -2.10 11.93 8.86
C GLY A 122 -2.68 10.53 9.12
N ASN A 123 -2.75 9.70 8.08
CA ASN A 123 -3.27 8.33 8.18
C ASN A 123 -2.34 7.40 9.00
N ALA A 124 -1.02 7.59 8.92
CA ALA A 124 -0.05 6.85 9.74
C ALA A 124 -0.15 7.23 11.22
N ASN A 125 -0.34 8.51 11.54
CA ASN A 125 -0.53 8.97 12.92
C ASN A 125 -1.78 8.35 13.55
N PHE A 126 -2.84 8.13 12.77
CA PHE A 126 -4.02 7.40 13.22
C PHE A 126 -3.67 5.95 13.61
N LEU A 127 -2.87 5.25 12.82
CA LEU A 127 -2.41 3.89 13.13
C LEU A 127 -1.60 3.85 14.42
N VAL A 128 -0.67 4.81 14.61
CA VAL A 128 0.10 4.93 15.87
C VAL A 128 -0.83 5.12 17.06
N SER A 129 -1.81 6.02 16.94
CA SER A 129 -2.78 6.29 18.00
C SER A 129 -3.64 5.07 18.33
N TYR A 130 -3.99 4.28 17.31
CA TYR A 130 -4.72 3.02 17.49
C TYR A 130 -3.85 1.98 18.23
N MET A 131 -2.60 1.80 17.81
CA MET A 131 -1.67 0.86 18.45
C MET A 131 -1.42 1.21 19.93
N ALA A 132 -1.25 2.49 20.24
CA ALA A 132 -1.08 2.96 21.62
C ALA A 132 -2.29 2.62 22.52
N LYS A 133 -3.51 2.60 21.96
CA LYS A 133 -4.71 2.18 22.69
C LYS A 133 -4.85 0.67 22.82
N LEU A 134 -4.29 -0.09 21.87
CA LEU A 134 -4.32 -1.55 21.92
C LEU A 134 -3.40 -2.11 23.02
N SER A 135 -2.34 -1.39 23.36
CA SER A 135 -1.40 -1.74 24.43
C SER A 135 -1.76 -1.20 25.81
N ALA A 136 -2.88 -0.49 25.95
CA ALA A 136 -3.37 0.04 27.21
C ALA A 136 -4.39 -0.91 27.84
#